data_AF-A0AA37QNZ2-F1
#
_entry.id   AF-A0AA37QNZ2-F1
#
_cell.length_a   1.000
_cell.length_b   1.000
_cell.length_c   1.000
_cell.angle_alpha   90.00
_cell.angle_beta   90.00
_cell.angle_gamma   90.00
#
_symmetry.space_group_name_H-M   'P 1'
#
loop_
_entity.id
_entity.type
_entity.pdbx_description
1 polymer ?
#
loop_
_entity_poly.entity_id
_entity_poly.type
_entity_poly.pdbx_seq_one_letter_code
_entity_poly.pdbx_strand_id
1 'polypeptide(L)'
;MMKEGTYSAWFKTPKGQGTGIVQLVGGKVCGGDTVLSYAGSYEAEGDRFTALIRTKRHAPGQPSLFGPDELTLSLEGCCRGTPLTCSGFAAEAPDVPFEAILLYSAPDAVAPSPVHRPPPKFYPVQLPKPSWR
;
A
#
# COMPACT_ATOMS: atom_id res chain seq x y z
N MET A 1 18.33 0.14 -6.33
CA MET A 1 18.35 -0.59 -5.03
C MET A 1 17.05 -0.27 -4.28
N MET A 2 16.33 -1.34 -3.91
CA MET A 2 15.08 -1.29 -3.15
C MET A 2 15.33 -0.72 -1.75
N LYS A 3 14.49 0.21 -1.30
CA LYS A 3 14.61 0.80 0.04
C LYS A 3 13.81 -0.05 1.03
N GLU A 4 14.33 -0.18 2.24
CA GLU A 4 13.53 -0.68 3.34
C GLU A 4 12.62 0.42 3.88
N GLY A 5 11.44 0.05 4.36
CA GLY A 5 10.48 0.97 4.95
C GLY A 5 9.04 0.68 4.52
N THR A 6 8.18 1.68 4.71
CA THR A 6 6.75 1.59 4.41
C THR A 6 6.46 2.06 2.99
N TYR A 7 5.53 1.37 2.34
CA TYR A 7 5.10 1.61 0.99
C TYR A 7 3.57 1.64 0.92
N SER A 8 3.04 2.61 0.19
CA SER A 8 1.67 2.54 -0.31
C SER A 8 1.65 1.63 -1.53
N ALA A 9 0.77 0.64 -1.53
CA ALA A 9 0.59 -0.29 -2.63
C ALA A 9 -0.73 0.02 -3.34
N TRP A 10 -0.68 0.10 -4.66
CA TRP A 10 -1.84 -0.04 -5.53
C TRP A 10 -1.64 -1.28 -6.38
N PHE A 11 -2.68 -2.11 -6.51
CA PHE A 11 -2.59 -3.38 -7.20
C PHE A 11 -3.88 -3.70 -7.95
N LYS A 12 -3.76 -4.51 -9.00
CA LYS A 12 -4.90 -4.91 -9.83
C LYS A 12 -4.77 -6.34 -10.33
N THR A 13 -5.93 -6.89 -10.69
CA THR A 13 -6.14 -8.07 -11.51
C THR A 13 -7.15 -7.70 -12.61
N PRO A 14 -7.39 -8.55 -13.62
CA PRO A 14 -8.47 -8.31 -14.59
C PRO A 14 -9.87 -8.19 -13.96
N LYS A 15 -10.06 -8.72 -12.73
CA LYS A 15 -11.34 -8.71 -12.02
C LYS A 15 -11.55 -7.45 -11.17
N GLY A 16 -10.50 -6.68 -10.90
CA GLY A 16 -10.61 -5.49 -10.05
C GLY A 16 -9.27 -4.98 -9.54
N GLN A 17 -9.32 -3.94 -8.71
CA GLN A 17 -8.15 -3.28 -8.14
C GLN A 17 -8.34 -3.00 -6.64
N GLY A 18 -7.22 -2.78 -5.95
CA GLY A 18 -7.20 -2.48 -4.52
C GLY A 18 -5.99 -1.63 -4.14
N THR A 19 -6.00 -1.17 -2.89
CA THR A 19 -4.88 -0.46 -2.28
C THR A 19 -4.58 -1.06 -0.92
N GLY A 20 -3.33 -0.94 -0.49
CA GLY A 20 -2.89 -1.42 0.81
C GLY A 20 -1.59 -0.76 1.23
N ILE A 21 -1.08 -1.21 2.37
CA ILE A 21 0.22 -0.80 2.91
C ILE A 21 1.11 -2.03 2.98
N VAL A 22 2.38 -1.86 2.61
CA VAL A 22 3.42 -2.89 2.69
C VAL A 22 4.64 -2.32 3.39
N GLN A 23 5.22 -3.08 4.31
CA GLN A 23 6.49 -2.83 4.95
C GLN A 23 7.52 -3.85 4.47
N LEU A 24 8.70 -3.35 4.13
CA LEU A 24 9.83 -4.12 3.65
C LEU A 24 11.00 -3.91 4.60
N VAL A 25 11.37 -4.95 5.35
CA VAL A 25 12.45 -4.87 6.36
C VAL A 25 13.17 -6.20 6.46
N GLY A 26 14.49 -6.21 6.29
CA GLY A 26 15.34 -7.39 6.47
C GLY A 26 14.91 -8.60 5.65
N GLY A 27 14.58 -8.40 4.37
CA GLY A 27 14.09 -9.48 3.48
C GLY A 27 12.67 -9.98 3.79
N LYS A 28 11.94 -9.33 4.69
CA LYS A 28 10.54 -9.66 5.02
C LYS A 28 9.58 -8.64 4.44
N VAL A 29 8.41 -9.14 4.04
CA VAL A 29 7.26 -8.36 3.61
C VAL A 29 6.16 -8.56 4.64
N CYS A 30 5.61 -7.47 5.17
CA CYS A 30 4.37 -7.52 5.94
C CYS A 30 3.46 -6.36 5.55
N GLY A 31 2.16 -6.47 5.78
CA GLY A 31 1.24 -5.42 5.39
C GLY A 31 -0.21 -5.84 5.44
N GLY A 32 -1.05 -5.09 4.75
CA GLY A 32 -2.46 -5.41 4.61
C GLY A 32 -3.23 -4.32 3.89
N ASP A 33 -4.49 -4.63 3.64
CA ASP A 33 -5.52 -3.68 3.26
C ASP A 33 -6.65 -3.68 4.30
N THR A 34 -7.82 -3.19 3.90
CA THR A 34 -8.99 -3.08 4.76
C THR A 34 -9.50 -4.43 5.28
N VAL A 35 -9.21 -5.55 4.61
CA VAL A 35 -9.78 -6.88 4.96
C VAL A 35 -8.77 -8.03 4.98
N LEU A 36 -7.64 -7.92 4.27
CA LEU A 36 -6.58 -8.91 4.19
C LEU A 36 -5.29 -8.41 4.82
N SER A 37 -4.55 -9.29 5.47
CA SER A 37 -3.18 -9.09 5.90
C SER A 37 -2.23 -9.83 4.97
N TYR A 38 -1.02 -9.30 4.83
CA TYR A 38 0.04 -9.81 3.95
C TYR A 38 1.26 -10.16 4.79
N ALA A 39 1.85 -11.32 4.55
CA ALA A 39 3.11 -11.72 5.18
C ALA A 39 3.94 -12.58 4.22
N GLY A 40 5.25 -12.37 4.20
CA GLY A 40 6.11 -13.03 3.23
C GLY A 40 7.57 -12.65 3.32
N SER A 41 8.31 -13.02 2.28
CA SER A 41 9.71 -12.68 2.10
C SER A 41 9.94 -12.06 0.73
N TYR A 42 11.02 -11.31 0.61
CA TYR A 42 11.51 -10.78 -0.66
C TYR A 42 13.02 -10.88 -0.72
N GLU A 43 13.54 -11.04 -1.92
CA GLU A 43 14.96 -11.04 -2.22
C GLU A 43 15.20 -10.03 -3.33
N ALA A 44 16.21 -9.18 -3.17
CA ALA A 44 16.54 -8.14 -4.14
C ALA A 44 17.97 -8.33 -4.65
N GLU A 45 18.11 -8.44 -5.96
CA GLU A 45 19.39 -8.60 -6.65
C GLU A 45 19.53 -7.51 -7.72
N GLY A 46 20.45 -6.57 -7.49
CA GLY A 46 20.67 -5.43 -8.36
C GLY A 46 19.42 -4.57 -8.54
N ASP A 47 18.86 -4.58 -9.74
CA ASP A 47 17.68 -3.81 -10.15
C ASP A 47 16.39 -4.64 -10.19
N ARG A 48 16.44 -5.92 -9.79
CA ARG A 48 15.28 -6.81 -9.72
C ARG A 48 15.02 -7.30 -8.30
N PHE A 49 13.79 -7.70 -8.04
CA PHE A 49 13.44 -8.40 -6.82
C PHE A 49 12.40 -9.47 -7.08
N THR A 50 12.38 -10.47 -6.23
CA THR A 50 11.32 -11.49 -6.14
C THR A 50 10.65 -11.38 -4.78
N ALA A 51 9.38 -11.75 -4.68
CA ALA A 51 8.68 -11.82 -3.41
C ALA A 51 7.70 -13.00 -3.39
N LEU A 52 7.60 -13.64 -2.23
CA LEU A 52 6.59 -14.66 -1.94
C LEU A 52 5.72 -14.14 -0.80
N ILE A 53 4.45 -13.89 -1.08
CA ILE A 53 3.51 -13.26 -0.13
C ILE A 53 2.31 -14.18 0.08
N ARG A 54 1.96 -14.39 1.34
CA ARG A 54 0.73 -15.07 1.74
C ARG A 54 -0.26 -14.06 2.27
N THR A 55 -1.53 -14.24 1.93
CA THR A 55 -2.62 -13.40 2.43
C THR A 55 -3.47 -14.14 3.44
N LYS A 56 -4.10 -13.40 4.36
CA LYS A 56 -5.09 -13.94 5.30
C LYS A 56 -6.15 -12.90 5.60
N ARG A 57 -7.42 -13.31 5.65
CA ARG A 57 -8.50 -12.40 6.07
C ARG A 57 -8.41 -12.08 7.57
N HIS A 58 -8.49 -10.79 7.89
CA HIS A 58 -8.55 -10.29 9.27
C HIS A 58 -9.88 -9.60 9.60
N ALA A 59 -10.62 -9.16 8.59
CA ALA A 59 -11.91 -8.49 8.78
C ALA A 59 -12.96 -8.91 7.70
N PRO A 60 -14.25 -8.85 8.04
CA PRO A 60 -15.32 -8.96 7.05
C PRO A 60 -15.29 -7.75 6.10
N GLY A 61 -15.67 -7.95 4.84
CA GLY A 61 -15.76 -6.87 3.85
C GLY A 61 -15.75 -7.41 2.43
N GLN A 62 -15.13 -6.68 1.50
CA GLN A 62 -15.10 -7.09 0.09
C GLN A 62 -14.42 -8.46 -0.12
N PRO A 63 -14.80 -9.22 -1.17
CA PRO A 63 -14.07 -10.40 -1.60
C PRO A 63 -12.63 -10.06 -1.99
N SER A 64 -11.73 -11.03 -1.84
CA SER A 64 -10.38 -10.96 -2.40
C SER A 64 -10.42 -10.79 -3.92
N LEU A 65 -9.43 -10.09 -4.49
CA LEU A 65 -9.33 -9.87 -5.95
C LEU A 65 -9.25 -11.17 -6.76
N PHE A 66 -8.77 -12.25 -6.15
CA PHE A 66 -8.66 -13.55 -6.80
C PHE A 66 -9.89 -14.45 -6.57
N GLY A 67 -10.75 -14.12 -5.61
CA GLY A 67 -11.82 -14.96 -5.10
C GLY A 67 -11.46 -15.58 -3.74
N PRO A 68 -10.46 -16.48 -3.65
CA PRO A 68 -9.95 -16.99 -2.38
C PRO A 68 -9.25 -15.91 -1.55
N ASP A 69 -9.43 -15.96 -0.23
CA ASP A 69 -8.84 -15.00 0.71
C ASP A 69 -7.43 -15.38 1.16
N GLU A 70 -7.19 -16.68 1.31
CA GLU A 70 -5.87 -17.24 1.62
C GLU A 70 -5.25 -17.69 0.31
N LEU A 71 -4.22 -16.95 -0.13
CA LEU A 71 -3.51 -17.26 -1.35
C LEU A 71 -2.01 -17.01 -1.19
N THR A 72 -1.23 -17.57 -2.12
CA THR A 72 0.22 -17.44 -2.18
C THR A 72 0.62 -16.75 -3.49
N LEU A 73 1.00 -15.48 -3.39
CA LEU A 73 1.50 -14.67 -4.51
C LEU A 73 3.00 -14.87 -4.69
N SER A 74 3.38 -15.26 -5.90
CA SER A 74 4.77 -15.19 -6.38
C SER A 74 4.90 -13.97 -7.28
N LEU A 75 5.75 -13.02 -6.91
CA LEU A 75 5.93 -11.75 -7.59
C LEU A 75 7.36 -11.57 -8.06
N GLU A 76 7.52 -10.97 -9.23
CA GLU A 76 8.78 -10.45 -9.72
C GLU A 76 8.64 -8.96 -10.04
N GLY A 77 9.67 -8.18 -9.73
CA GLY A 77 9.62 -6.75 -9.93
C GLY A 77 10.96 -6.12 -10.27
N CYS A 78 10.88 -4.82 -10.58
CA CYS A 78 12.02 -3.98 -10.90
C CYS A 78 12.11 -2.82 -9.90
N CYS A 79 13.32 -2.58 -9.39
CA CYS A 79 13.64 -1.52 -8.44
C CYS A 79 14.58 -0.44 -9.00
N ARG A 80 14.67 -0.34 -10.34
CA ARG A 80 15.50 0.64 -11.07
C ARG A 80 14.94 2.08 -11.00
N GLY A 81 13.79 2.30 -10.39
CA GLY A 81 13.16 3.61 -10.23
C GLY A 81 12.11 3.65 -9.13
N THR A 82 11.54 4.84 -8.91
CA THR A 82 10.37 5.06 -8.06
C THR A 82 9.22 5.49 -8.96
N PRO A 83 8.04 4.85 -8.91
CA PRO A 83 7.64 3.77 -7.99
C PRO A 83 8.27 2.41 -8.34
N LEU A 84 8.32 1.50 -7.36
CA LEU A 84 8.65 0.10 -7.65
C LEU A 84 7.46 -0.53 -8.36
N THR A 85 7.72 -1.44 -9.29
CA THR A 85 6.67 -2.19 -9.99
C THR A 85 6.96 -3.66 -9.87
N CYS A 86 5.91 -4.46 -9.68
CA CYS A 86 5.99 -5.91 -9.72
C CYS A 86 4.73 -6.52 -10.33
N SER A 87 4.89 -7.74 -10.82
CA SER A 87 3.81 -8.53 -11.38
C SER A 87 4.02 -9.99 -11.02
N GLY A 88 2.95 -10.78 -11.08
CA GLY A 88 3.05 -12.20 -10.84
C GLY A 88 1.70 -12.88 -10.77
N PHE A 89 1.65 -13.99 -10.05
CA PHE A 89 0.50 -14.89 -10.03
C PHE A 89 0.27 -15.46 -8.64
N ALA A 90 -1.01 -15.75 -8.34
CA ALA A 90 -1.38 -16.55 -7.18
C ALA A 90 -1.30 -18.04 -7.54
N ALA A 91 -0.74 -18.86 -6.67
CA ALA A 91 -0.69 -20.31 -6.87
C ALA A 91 -2.09 -20.92 -7.03
N GLU A 92 -3.09 -20.33 -6.37
CA GLU A 92 -4.48 -20.74 -6.36
C GLU A 92 -5.27 -20.24 -7.59
N ALA A 93 -4.70 -19.30 -8.35
CA ALA A 93 -5.29 -18.74 -9.57
C ALA A 93 -4.19 -18.35 -10.58
N PRO A 94 -3.47 -19.34 -11.14
CA PRO A 94 -2.30 -19.10 -11.98
C PRO A 94 -2.62 -18.38 -13.30
N ASP A 95 -3.87 -18.45 -13.77
CA ASP A 95 -4.31 -17.79 -14.99
C ASP A 95 -4.75 -16.32 -14.78
N VAL A 96 -4.69 -15.82 -13.54
CA VAL A 96 -5.10 -14.46 -13.19
C VAL A 96 -3.85 -13.61 -12.94
N PRO A 97 -3.46 -12.73 -13.88
CA PRO A 97 -2.30 -11.88 -13.69
C PRO A 97 -2.56 -10.86 -12.58
N PHE A 98 -1.50 -10.59 -11.82
CA PHE A 98 -1.45 -9.57 -10.79
C PHE A 98 -0.38 -8.55 -11.13
N GLU A 99 -0.70 -7.28 -10.95
CA GLU A 99 0.23 -6.16 -11.10
C GLU A 99 0.13 -5.27 -9.88
N ALA A 100 1.27 -4.77 -9.41
CA ALA A 100 1.33 -3.82 -8.30
C ALA A 100 2.36 -2.71 -8.54
N ILE A 101 2.03 -1.54 -8.00
CA ILE A 101 2.87 -0.35 -7.97
C ILE A 101 3.05 0.02 -6.49
N LEU A 102 4.31 0.13 -6.06
CA LEU A 102 4.67 0.49 -4.69
C LEU A 102 5.32 1.88 -4.66
N LEU A 103 4.67 2.80 -3.95
CA LEU A 103 5.21 4.14 -3.68
C LEU A 103 5.83 4.15 -2.29
N TYR A 104 7.12 4.46 -2.21
CA TYR A 104 7.82 4.60 -0.93
C TYR A 104 7.20 5.75 -0.13
N SER A 105 6.67 5.44 1.04
CA SER A 105 6.25 6.43 2.02
C SER A 105 7.51 6.89 2.74
N ALA A 106 7.99 8.09 2.41
CA ALA A 106 9.06 8.70 3.17
C ALA A 106 8.65 8.70 4.67
N PRO A 107 9.59 8.48 5.60
CA PRO A 107 9.32 8.78 6.99
C PRO A 107 8.80 10.21 7.06
N ASP A 108 7.81 10.48 7.91
CA ASP A 108 7.44 11.85 8.22
C ASP A 108 8.74 12.57 8.61
N ALA A 109 9.23 13.45 7.73
CA ALA A 109 10.22 14.42 8.14
C ALA A 109 9.57 15.08 9.34
N VAL A 110 10.18 14.92 10.53
CA VAL A 110 9.66 15.43 11.80
C VAL A 110 8.97 16.74 11.50
N ALA A 111 7.63 16.73 11.53
CA ALA A 111 6.87 17.91 11.11
C ALA A 111 7.48 19.06 11.91
N PRO A 112 7.93 20.15 11.27
CA PRO A 112 8.54 21.24 11.99
C PRO A 112 7.61 21.58 13.15
N SER A 113 8.15 21.62 14.38
CA SER A 113 7.36 21.82 15.58
C SER A 113 6.34 22.91 15.29
N PRO A 114 5.04 22.69 15.55
CA PRO A 114 4.02 23.64 15.13
C PRO A 114 4.45 25.02 15.58
N VAL A 115 4.78 25.89 14.62
CA VAL A 115 5.15 27.27 14.93
C VAL A 115 3.98 27.80 15.72
N HIS A 116 4.21 28.36 16.91
CA HIS A 116 3.15 28.92 17.74
C HIS A 116 2.46 30.03 16.95
N ARG A 117 1.42 29.65 16.20
CA ARG A 117 0.60 30.56 15.44
C ARG A 117 -0.46 30.98 16.43
N PRO A 118 -0.53 32.28 16.81
CA PRO A 118 -1.65 32.74 17.61
C PRO A 118 -2.94 32.34 16.87
N PRO A 119 -3.95 31.85 17.59
CA PRO A 119 -5.19 31.43 16.96
C PRO A 119 -5.71 32.60 16.11
N PRO A 120 -6.20 32.33 14.89
CA PRO A 120 -6.83 33.37 14.09
C PRO A 120 -7.92 34.02 14.95
N LYS A 121 -7.92 35.36 15.00
CA LYS A 121 -8.97 36.09 15.71
C LYS A 121 -10.30 35.74 15.06
N PHE A 122 -11.11 34.95 15.74
CA PHE A 122 -12.46 34.65 15.30
C PHE A 122 -13.29 35.93 15.38
N TYR A 123 -13.71 36.45 14.23
CA TYR A 123 -14.61 37.60 14.15
C TYR A 123 -16.01 37.15 13.71
N PRO A 124 -16.92 36.89 14.67
CA PRO A 124 -18.27 36.40 14.35
C PRO A 124 -19.09 37.37 13.50
N VAL A 125 -18.72 38.66 13.48
CA VAL A 125 -19.40 39.70 12.70
C VAL A 125 -19.05 39.63 11.21
N GLN A 126 -17.92 39.01 10.85
CA GLN A 126 -17.50 38.79 9.47
C GLN A 126 -18.03 37.46 8.89
N LEU A 127 -18.75 36.67 9.70
CA LEU A 127 -19.36 35.45 9.20
C LEU A 127 -20.47 35.82 8.19
N PRO A 128 -20.52 35.13 7.03
CA PRO A 128 -21.63 35.30 6.12
C PRO A 128 -22.92 34.97 6.87
N LYS A 129 -23.92 35.86 6.77
CA LYS A 129 -25.22 35.61 7.38
C LYS A 129 -25.81 34.35 6.73
N PRO A 130 -26.27 33.38 7.52
CA PRO A 130 -26.90 32.19 6.98
C PRO A 130 -28.08 32.59 6.11
N SER A 131 -28.16 32.03 4.90
CA SER A 131 -29.20 32.33 3.92
C SER A 131 -30.41 31.39 4.00
N TRP A 132 -30.51 30.58 5.04
CA TRP A 132 -31.63 29.67 5.22
C TRP A 132 -32.88 30.45 5.67
N ARG A 133 -33.93 30.36 4.84
CA ARG A 133 -35.32 30.71 5.17
C ARG A 133 -36.06 29.46 5.63
#